data_AF-A0A7T5ER85-F1
#
_entry.id   AF-A0A7T5ER85-F1
#
_cell.length_a   1.000
_cell.length_b   1.000
_cell.length_c   1.000
_cell.angle_alpha   90.00
_cell.angle_beta   90.00
_cell.angle_gamma   90.00
#
_symmetry.space_group_name_H-M   'P 1'
#
loop_
_entity.id
_entity.type
_entity.pdbx_description
1 polymer ?
#
loop_
_entity_poly.entity_id
_entity_poly.type
_entity_poly.pdbx_seq_one_letter_code
_entity_poly.pdbx_strand_id
1 'polypeptide(L)'
;MQKKKRLTPYLFDVILSMKETRDEIDRYCVNFLRNVSRYSIFMHSVLQDTPKDKDFLLVPVSQYIVSLVGCLETFLRDTFVFLLNNQPKFYMTICTFTQSELSEHPDDDVADGVTHAEFISQMFNFQNLKDIESAFSPLCDGGEFISAISEFQLKCVVARVDRFTIFSLDQFFSVRSTLNDILKYRHRIIHDANYRPTDVLTTIPTIESLMVFLPQMITFWIHRRSETPYMSRNDDESDLSAEGQSTQSTSLPYLFTVSDLIADDWIPVE
;
A
#
# COMPACT_ATOMS: atom_id res chain seq x y z
N MET A 1 25.83 -11.02 10.18
CA MET A 1 25.23 -12.36 9.99
C MET A 1 23.73 -12.25 10.21
N GLN A 2 22.93 -12.08 9.15
CA GLN A 2 21.47 -12.26 9.25
C GLN A 2 21.20 -13.77 9.34
N LYS A 3 20.33 -14.18 10.29
CA LYS A 3 19.94 -15.59 10.47
C LYS A 3 19.15 -16.04 9.24
N LYS A 4 19.62 -17.06 8.51
CA LYS A 4 18.81 -17.78 7.51
C LYS A 4 17.51 -18.26 8.20
N LYS A 5 16.36 -17.68 7.88
CA LYS A 5 15.05 -18.19 8.34
C LYS A 5 14.81 -19.52 7.63
N ARG A 6 14.42 -20.55 8.37
CA ARG A 6 13.98 -21.84 7.82
C ARG A 6 12.46 -21.89 7.84
N LEU A 7 11.86 -22.53 6.85
CA LEU A 7 10.43 -22.82 6.86
C LEU A 7 10.12 -23.74 8.05
N THR A 8 9.39 -23.24 9.03
CA THR A 8 8.87 -24.01 10.17
C THR A 8 7.40 -24.34 9.92
N PRO A 9 6.83 -25.38 10.56
CA PRO A 9 5.41 -25.69 10.42
C PRO A 9 4.51 -24.49 10.77
N TYR A 10 4.85 -23.75 11.83
CA TYR A 10 4.13 -22.53 12.18
C TYR A 10 4.20 -21.46 11.09
N LEU A 11 5.37 -21.23 10.49
CA LEU A 11 5.51 -20.24 9.42
C LEU A 11 4.74 -20.66 8.17
N PHE A 12 4.70 -21.96 7.89
CA PHE A 12 3.92 -22.54 6.80
C PHE A 12 2.42 -22.27 6.98
N ASP A 13 1.86 -22.56 8.15
CA ASP A 13 0.44 -22.30 8.46
C ASP A 13 0.09 -20.79 8.36
N VAL A 14 1.01 -19.92 8.80
CA VAL A 14 0.84 -18.47 8.68
C VAL A 14 0.79 -18.03 7.22
N ILE A 15 1.67 -18.55 6.37
CA ILE A 15 1.67 -18.21 4.94
C ILE A 15 0.38 -18.69 4.27
N LEU A 16 -0.05 -19.94 4.54
CA LEU A 16 -1.27 -20.48 3.96
C LEU A 16 -2.50 -19.68 4.38
N SER A 17 -2.65 -19.35 5.66
CA SER A 17 -3.78 -18.54 6.14
C SER A 17 -3.82 -17.13 5.53
N MET A 18 -2.66 -16.50 5.34
CA MET A 18 -2.57 -15.22 4.62
C MET A 18 -3.06 -15.36 3.18
N LYS A 19 -2.63 -16.42 2.48
CA LYS A 19 -3.00 -16.71 1.10
C LYS A 19 -4.48 -17.05 0.94
N GLU A 20 -5.09 -17.78 1.89
CA GLU A 20 -6.52 -18.13 1.87
C GLU A 20 -7.44 -16.91 1.88
N THR A 21 -7.04 -15.86 2.60
CA THR A 21 -7.80 -14.60 2.68
C THR A 21 -7.43 -13.61 1.58
N ARG A 22 -6.37 -13.89 0.83
CA ARG A 22 -5.91 -13.07 -0.29
C ARG A 22 -6.74 -13.43 -1.52
N ASP A 23 -7.35 -12.42 -2.13
CA ASP A 23 -7.92 -12.54 -3.48
C ASP A 23 -6.78 -12.71 -4.51
N GLU A 24 -7.04 -12.46 -5.79
CA GLU A 24 -5.99 -12.47 -6.82
C GLU A 24 -4.84 -11.49 -6.49
N ILE A 25 -3.59 -11.93 -6.68
CA ILE A 25 -2.39 -11.19 -6.25
C ILE A 25 -2.19 -9.87 -7.01
N ASP A 26 -2.63 -9.81 -8.25
CA ASP A 26 -2.65 -8.62 -9.11
C ASP A 26 -3.70 -7.59 -8.68
N ARG A 27 -4.69 -7.98 -7.88
CA ARG A 27 -5.70 -7.10 -7.28
C ARG A 27 -5.26 -6.46 -5.96
N TYR A 28 -3.97 -6.52 -5.61
CA TYR A 28 -3.44 -6.03 -4.32
C TYR A 28 -3.85 -4.60 -3.97
N CYS A 29 -3.86 -3.67 -4.95
CA CYS A 29 -4.28 -2.28 -4.72
C CYS A 29 -5.79 -2.17 -4.44
N VAL A 30 -6.62 -2.91 -5.19
CA VAL A 30 -8.08 -2.93 -4.99
C VAL A 30 -8.44 -3.50 -3.62
N ASN A 31 -7.79 -4.61 -3.25
CA ASN A 31 -7.96 -5.24 -1.94
C ASN A 31 -7.57 -4.28 -0.82
N PHE A 32 -6.47 -3.54 -1.00
CA PHE A 32 -6.08 -2.50 -0.07
C PHE A 32 -7.15 -1.40 0.07
N LEU A 33 -7.65 -0.85 -1.04
CA LEU A 33 -8.67 0.21 -1.02
C LEU A 33 -9.96 -0.25 -0.34
N ARG A 34 -10.42 -1.48 -0.61
CA ARG A 34 -11.57 -2.11 0.06
C ARG A 34 -11.35 -2.31 1.56
N ASN A 35 -10.13 -2.68 1.96
CA ASN A 35 -9.82 -2.88 3.37
C ASN A 35 -9.77 -1.55 4.12
N VAL A 36 -9.13 -0.53 3.55
CA VAL A 36 -9.07 0.80 4.17
C VAL A 36 -10.44 1.47 4.20
N SER A 37 -11.27 1.34 3.15
CA SER A 37 -12.59 1.95 3.12
C SER A 37 -13.46 1.54 4.30
N ARG A 38 -13.47 0.26 4.67
CA ARG A 38 -14.21 -0.26 5.84
C ARG A 38 -13.81 0.46 7.13
N TYR A 39 -12.52 0.66 7.35
CA TYR A 39 -12.03 1.34 8.56
C TYR A 39 -12.26 2.86 8.50
N SER A 40 -12.12 3.49 7.33
CA SER A 40 -12.46 4.90 7.13
C SER A 40 -13.93 5.17 7.40
N ILE A 41 -14.84 4.37 6.82
CA ILE A 41 -16.29 4.47 7.06
C ILE A 41 -16.60 4.38 8.56
N PHE A 42 -16.03 3.39 9.24
CA PHE A 42 -16.21 3.23 10.69
C PHE A 42 -15.69 4.43 11.49
N MET A 43 -14.48 4.91 11.20
CA MET A 43 -13.92 6.05 11.93
C MET A 43 -14.75 7.32 11.70
N HIS A 44 -15.20 7.56 10.46
CA HIS A 44 -16.03 8.72 10.13
C HIS A 44 -17.43 8.61 10.76
N SER A 45 -18.00 7.41 10.92
CA SER A 45 -19.23 7.25 11.71
C SER A 45 -19.03 7.58 13.20
N VAL A 46 -17.87 7.19 13.77
CA VAL A 46 -17.52 7.56 15.16
C VAL A 46 -17.36 9.09 15.31
N LEU A 47 -16.82 9.77 14.30
CA LEU A 47 -16.64 11.22 14.31
C LEU A 47 -17.95 11.99 14.12
N GLN A 48 -18.96 11.44 13.43
CA GLN A 48 -20.27 12.07 13.31
C GLN A 48 -20.95 12.23 14.68
N ASP A 49 -20.84 11.22 15.54
CA ASP A 49 -21.35 11.23 16.91
C ASP A 49 -20.23 11.49 17.93
N THR A 50 -19.42 12.52 17.69
CA THR A 50 -18.25 12.84 18.52
C THR A 50 -18.62 12.96 20.01
N PRO A 51 -18.02 12.15 20.91
CA PRO A 51 -18.25 12.26 22.34
C PRO A 51 -17.86 13.63 22.88
N LYS A 52 -18.58 14.14 23.89
CA LYS A 52 -18.26 15.41 24.56
C LYS A 52 -16.86 15.39 25.19
N ASP A 53 -16.45 14.24 25.69
CA ASP A 53 -15.12 14.01 26.24
C ASP A 53 -14.23 13.33 25.19
N LYS A 54 -13.19 14.05 24.75
CA LYS A 54 -12.27 13.60 23.72
C LYS A 54 -11.43 12.40 24.15
N ASP A 55 -11.32 12.10 25.45
CA ASP A 55 -10.62 10.90 25.92
C ASP A 55 -11.29 9.62 25.40
N PHE A 56 -12.62 9.63 25.17
CA PHE A 56 -13.32 8.51 24.57
C PHE A 56 -12.93 8.27 23.10
N LEU A 57 -12.40 9.28 22.40
CA LEU A 57 -11.90 9.11 21.04
C LEU A 57 -10.54 8.41 20.98
N LEU A 58 -9.79 8.36 22.09
CA LEU A 58 -8.45 7.76 22.09
C LEU A 58 -8.48 6.27 21.75
N VAL A 59 -9.51 5.54 22.20
CA VAL A 59 -9.67 4.12 21.91
C VAL A 59 -9.96 3.85 20.43
N PRO A 60 -11.03 4.39 19.81
CA PRO A 60 -11.32 4.17 18.39
C PRO A 60 -10.19 4.69 17.51
N VAL A 61 -9.59 5.82 17.83
CA VAL A 61 -8.44 6.35 17.07
C VAL A 61 -7.22 5.43 17.17
N SER A 62 -6.94 4.87 18.34
CA SER A 62 -5.83 3.91 18.50
C SER A 62 -6.06 2.66 17.66
N GLN A 63 -7.27 2.11 17.68
CA GLN A 63 -7.65 0.96 16.85
C GLN A 63 -7.61 1.29 15.36
N TYR A 64 -7.98 2.52 15.01
CA TYR A 64 -7.94 2.98 13.64
C TYR A 64 -6.51 3.02 13.08
N ILE A 65 -5.56 3.58 13.84
CA ILE A 65 -4.13 3.58 13.46
C ILE A 65 -3.60 2.16 13.30
N VAL A 66 -3.92 1.26 14.24
CA VAL A 66 -3.51 -0.15 14.18
C VAL A 66 -4.06 -0.81 12.90
N SER A 67 -5.32 -0.54 12.57
CA SER A 67 -5.98 -1.08 11.38
C SER A 67 -5.37 -0.54 10.08
N LEU A 68 -5.12 0.78 9.99
CA LEU A 68 -4.46 1.40 8.85
C LEU A 68 -3.07 0.80 8.60
N VAL A 69 -2.26 0.65 9.65
CA VAL A 69 -0.94 0.02 9.54
C VAL A 69 -1.05 -1.45 9.12
N GLY A 70 -2.05 -2.18 9.61
CA GLY A 70 -2.34 -3.54 9.16
C GLY A 70 -2.65 -3.60 7.66
N CYS A 71 -3.52 -2.71 7.16
CA CYS A 71 -3.81 -2.62 5.73
C CYS A 71 -2.56 -2.32 4.89
N LEU A 72 -1.73 -1.36 5.34
CA LEU A 72 -0.49 -1.03 4.64
C LEU A 72 0.51 -2.20 4.64
N GLU A 73 0.64 -2.91 5.76
CA GLU A 73 1.52 -4.08 5.85
C GLU A 73 1.12 -5.16 4.84
N THR A 74 -0.18 -5.50 4.80
CA THR A 74 -0.70 -6.48 3.83
C THR A 74 -0.50 -6.00 2.41
N PHE A 75 -0.79 -4.73 2.11
CA PHE A 75 -0.54 -4.16 0.79
C PHE A 75 0.92 -4.27 0.37
N LEU A 76 1.86 -3.89 1.24
CA LEU A 76 3.29 -3.93 0.92
C LEU A 76 3.77 -5.38 0.72
N ARG A 77 3.28 -6.32 1.54
CA ARG A 77 3.58 -7.74 1.40
C ARG A 77 3.09 -8.29 0.07
N ASP A 78 1.84 -8.02 -0.29
CA ASP A 78 1.23 -8.52 -1.52
C ASP A 78 1.88 -7.87 -2.75
N THR A 79 2.19 -6.56 -2.68
CA THR A 79 2.98 -5.87 -3.70
C THR A 79 4.35 -6.51 -3.88
N PHE A 80 5.02 -6.86 -2.78
CA PHE A 80 6.33 -7.51 -2.83
C PHE A 80 6.27 -8.91 -3.45
N VAL A 81 5.26 -9.71 -3.10
CA VAL A 81 5.02 -11.02 -3.73
C VAL A 81 4.70 -10.87 -5.22
N PHE A 82 3.84 -9.90 -5.58
CA PHE A 82 3.54 -9.58 -6.98
C PHE A 82 4.81 -9.25 -7.78
N LEU A 83 5.69 -8.41 -7.23
CA LEU A 83 6.96 -8.05 -7.88
C LEU A 83 7.89 -9.27 -8.03
N LEU A 84 7.99 -10.13 -7.02
CA LEU A 84 8.81 -11.34 -7.12
C LEU A 84 8.29 -12.27 -8.23
N ASN A 85 6.98 -12.41 -8.38
CA ASN A 85 6.38 -13.27 -9.41
C ASN A 85 6.53 -12.68 -10.82
N ASN A 86 6.47 -11.35 -10.97
CA ASN A 86 6.35 -10.71 -12.28
C ASN A 86 7.63 -10.02 -12.76
N GLN A 87 8.64 -9.81 -11.91
CA GLN A 87 9.88 -9.14 -12.26
C GLN A 87 11.13 -9.99 -11.95
N PRO A 88 11.66 -10.73 -12.95
CA PRO A 88 12.82 -11.60 -12.75
C PRO A 88 14.06 -10.89 -12.20
N LYS A 89 14.31 -9.64 -12.61
CA LYS A 89 15.44 -8.84 -12.10
C LYS A 89 15.28 -8.49 -10.61
N PHE A 90 14.05 -8.15 -10.20
CA PHE A 90 13.74 -7.89 -8.80
C PHE A 90 13.95 -9.15 -7.96
N TYR A 91 13.40 -10.28 -8.43
CA TYR A 91 13.56 -11.60 -7.82
C TYR A 91 15.03 -11.98 -7.61
N MET A 92 15.87 -11.90 -8.66
CA MET A 92 17.29 -12.25 -8.58
C MET A 92 18.06 -11.39 -7.58
N THR A 93 17.76 -10.08 -7.56
CA THR A 93 18.41 -9.16 -6.62
C THR A 93 18.05 -9.50 -5.17
N ILE A 94 16.77 -9.78 -4.91
CA ILE A 94 16.29 -10.14 -3.58
C ILE A 94 16.84 -11.49 -3.11
N CYS A 95 16.89 -12.51 -3.97
CA CYS A 95 17.47 -13.81 -3.62
C CYS A 95 18.96 -13.68 -3.25
N THR A 96 19.70 -12.86 -4.00
CA THR A 96 21.11 -12.54 -3.70
C THR A 96 21.24 -11.83 -2.36
N PHE A 97 20.41 -10.82 -2.11
CA PHE A 97 20.41 -10.04 -0.88
C PHE A 97 20.09 -10.91 0.35
N THR A 98 19.11 -11.80 0.23
CA THR A 98 18.65 -12.66 1.33
C THR A 98 19.51 -13.92 1.51
N GLN A 99 20.47 -14.17 0.61
CA GLN A 99 21.27 -15.41 0.57
C GLN A 99 20.39 -16.66 0.56
N SER A 100 19.23 -16.57 -0.12
CA SER A 100 18.34 -17.72 -0.32
C SER A 100 18.96 -18.62 -1.39
N GLU A 101 19.33 -19.84 -1.01
CA GLU A 101 19.86 -20.87 -1.93
C GLU A 101 18.70 -21.59 -2.61
N LEU A 102 17.94 -20.91 -3.46
CA LEU A 102 16.85 -21.50 -4.22
C LEU A 102 16.73 -20.91 -5.64
N SER A 103 16.13 -21.71 -6.49
CA SER A 103 16.11 -21.72 -7.96
C SER A 103 15.76 -20.40 -8.66
N GLU A 104 16.14 -20.33 -9.94
CA GLU A 104 15.99 -19.16 -10.83
C GLU A 104 14.53 -18.72 -11.08
N HIS A 105 13.52 -19.36 -10.45
CA HIS A 105 12.10 -19.14 -10.72
C HIS A 105 11.25 -18.89 -9.46
N PRO A 106 10.42 -17.82 -9.44
CA PRO A 106 9.54 -17.47 -8.31
C PRO A 106 8.35 -18.41 -8.10
N ASP A 107 7.95 -19.14 -9.15
CA ASP A 107 6.85 -20.11 -9.14
C ASP A 107 7.25 -21.49 -8.60
N ASP A 108 8.51 -21.68 -8.22
CA ASP A 108 8.92 -22.94 -7.62
C ASP A 108 8.34 -23.08 -6.21
N ASP A 109 7.55 -24.13 -6.02
CA ASP A 109 6.99 -24.50 -4.72
C ASP A 109 8.11 -24.86 -3.75
N VAL A 110 8.16 -24.18 -2.61
CA VAL A 110 9.10 -24.51 -1.52
C VAL A 110 8.57 -25.71 -0.73
N ALA A 111 7.25 -25.80 -0.58
CA ALA A 111 6.50 -26.94 -0.05
C ALA A 111 4.99 -26.70 -0.25
N ASP A 112 4.24 -27.75 -0.62
CA ASP A 112 2.77 -27.87 -0.47
C ASP A 112 1.96 -26.56 -0.66
N GLY A 113 2.08 -25.92 -1.83
CA GLY A 113 1.30 -24.73 -2.21
C GLY A 113 1.81 -23.38 -1.70
N VAL A 114 2.97 -23.37 -1.02
CA VAL A 114 3.74 -22.16 -0.67
C VAL A 114 4.82 -21.92 -1.72
N THR A 115 4.68 -20.82 -2.45
CA THR A 115 5.68 -20.39 -3.44
C THR A 115 6.89 -19.76 -2.75
N HIS A 116 8.02 -19.70 -3.46
CA HIS A 116 9.22 -19.06 -2.93
C HIS A 116 9.02 -17.56 -2.66
N ALA A 117 8.22 -16.87 -3.48
CA ALA A 117 7.89 -15.47 -3.26
C ALA A 117 7.18 -15.23 -1.92
N GLU A 118 6.21 -16.08 -1.57
CA GLU A 118 5.53 -16.02 -0.26
C GLU A 118 6.52 -16.19 0.89
N PHE A 119 7.41 -17.18 0.78
CA PHE A 119 8.40 -17.48 1.80
C PHE A 119 9.37 -16.31 2.01
N ILE A 120 9.90 -15.74 0.92
CA ILE A 120 10.81 -14.59 0.99
C ILE A 120 10.11 -13.39 1.62
N SER A 121 8.83 -13.14 1.33
CA SER A 121 8.08 -12.03 1.92
C SER A 121 8.08 -12.04 3.46
N GLN A 122 8.21 -13.23 4.07
CA GLN A 122 8.27 -13.39 5.53
C GLN A 122 9.64 -13.02 6.12
N MET A 123 10.66 -12.75 5.30
CA MET A 123 11.96 -12.28 5.76
C MET A 123 11.95 -10.79 6.14
N PHE A 124 10.97 -10.04 5.66
CA PHE A 124 10.85 -8.59 5.89
C PHE A 124 9.72 -8.28 6.87
N ASN A 125 9.92 -7.27 7.73
CA ASN A 125 8.87 -6.72 8.57
C ASN A 125 8.31 -5.43 7.94
N PHE A 126 7.18 -5.53 7.24
CA PHE A 126 6.52 -4.38 6.61
C PHE A 126 5.85 -3.40 7.60
N GLN A 127 6.05 -3.58 8.92
CA GLN A 127 5.75 -2.58 9.96
C GLN A 127 7.01 -1.81 10.41
N ASN A 128 8.14 -2.00 9.73
CA ASN A 128 9.39 -1.31 10.01
C ASN A 128 9.89 -0.57 8.76
N LEU A 129 10.08 0.74 8.88
CA LEU A 129 10.50 1.57 7.75
C LEU A 129 11.81 1.11 7.11
N LYS A 130 12.79 0.65 7.89
CA LYS A 130 14.07 0.17 7.34
C LYS A 130 13.92 -1.12 6.56
N ASP A 131 13.04 -2.00 7.02
CA ASP A 131 12.77 -3.26 6.33
C ASP A 131 11.97 -3.01 5.05
N ILE A 132 11.04 -2.05 5.04
CA ILE A 132 10.34 -1.58 3.83
C ILE A 132 11.37 -1.05 2.82
N GLU A 133 12.24 -0.12 3.25
CA GLU A 133 13.31 0.43 2.40
C GLU A 133 14.20 -0.68 1.84
N SER A 134 14.59 -1.64 2.67
CA SER A 134 15.42 -2.77 2.24
C SER A 134 14.70 -3.66 1.22
N ALA A 135 13.44 -3.98 1.46
CA ALA A 135 12.62 -4.84 0.60
C ALA A 135 12.43 -4.24 -0.79
N PHE A 136 12.21 -2.94 -0.89
CA PHE A 136 11.94 -2.27 -2.17
C PHE A 136 13.16 -1.55 -2.77
N SER A 137 14.30 -1.56 -2.09
CA SER A 137 15.56 -0.96 -2.58
C SER A 137 15.96 -1.39 -4.00
N PRO A 138 15.71 -2.63 -4.50
CA PRO A 138 16.08 -2.99 -5.86
C PRO A 138 15.34 -2.21 -6.95
N LEU A 139 14.22 -1.55 -6.62
CA LEU A 139 13.46 -0.74 -7.56
C LEU A 139 14.03 0.68 -7.73
N CYS A 140 14.87 1.12 -6.79
CA CYS A 140 15.39 2.47 -6.71
C CYS A 140 16.88 2.43 -7.02
N ASP A 141 17.29 3.01 -8.15
CA ASP A 141 18.66 2.98 -8.70
C ASP A 141 19.72 3.62 -7.77
N GLY A 142 19.94 3.05 -6.58
CA GLY A 142 20.77 3.57 -5.48
C GLY A 142 20.07 4.54 -4.52
N GLY A 143 18.79 4.85 -4.74
CA GLY A 143 18.00 5.78 -3.90
C GLY A 143 17.20 5.10 -2.79
N GLU A 144 16.62 5.91 -1.90
CA GLU A 144 15.65 5.43 -0.90
C GLU A 144 14.25 5.31 -1.53
N PHE A 145 13.57 4.20 -1.27
CA PHE A 145 12.26 3.87 -1.81
C PHE A 145 11.21 4.91 -1.45
N ILE A 146 11.11 5.28 -0.18
CA ILE A 146 10.09 6.25 0.24
C ILE A 146 10.34 7.62 -0.39
N SER A 147 11.60 8.03 -0.52
CA SER A 147 11.95 9.30 -1.17
C SER A 147 11.58 9.28 -2.66
N ALA A 148 11.91 8.19 -3.37
CA ALA A 148 11.57 8.02 -4.78
C ALA A 148 10.04 8.05 -5.03
N ILE A 149 9.25 7.42 -4.16
CA ILE A 149 7.78 7.46 -4.24
C ILE A 149 7.24 8.84 -3.85
N SER A 150 7.86 9.52 -2.90
CA SER A 150 7.42 10.84 -2.44
C SER A 150 7.52 11.91 -3.53
N GLU A 151 8.58 11.83 -4.33
CA GLU A 151 8.90 12.76 -5.43
C GLU A 151 8.29 12.33 -6.77
N PHE A 152 7.66 11.15 -6.82
CA PHE A 152 7.08 10.62 -8.05
C PHE A 152 5.91 11.49 -8.52
N GLN A 153 6.05 12.08 -9.70
CA GLN A 153 5.02 12.89 -10.33
C GLN A 153 4.07 12.03 -11.18
N LEU A 154 2.81 12.01 -10.79
CA LEU A 154 1.74 11.32 -11.48
C LEU A 154 0.80 12.33 -12.14
N LYS A 155 0.62 12.23 -13.46
CA LYS A 155 -0.47 12.93 -14.15
C LYS A 155 -1.73 12.09 -13.98
N CYS A 156 -2.71 12.58 -13.23
CA CYS A 156 -3.90 11.83 -12.85
C CYS A 156 -5.15 12.69 -12.78
N VAL A 157 -6.29 12.01 -12.71
CA VAL A 157 -7.56 12.59 -12.28
C VAL A 157 -7.76 12.28 -10.80
N VAL A 158 -8.02 13.32 -10.00
CA VAL A 158 -8.44 13.14 -8.61
C VAL A 158 -9.96 13.06 -8.58
N ALA A 159 -10.45 11.98 -8.00
CA ALA A 159 -11.85 11.66 -7.84
C ALA A 159 -12.69 12.82 -7.27
N ARG A 160 -13.93 12.99 -7.78
CA ARG A 160 -14.92 14.04 -7.43
C ARG A 160 -14.48 15.49 -7.64
N VAL A 161 -13.21 15.74 -7.92
CA VAL A 161 -12.70 17.06 -8.30
C VAL A 161 -12.72 17.22 -9.82
N ASP A 162 -12.68 16.12 -10.58
CA ASP A 162 -12.63 16.07 -12.05
C ASP A 162 -11.62 17.09 -12.64
N ARG A 163 -10.51 17.28 -11.91
CA ARG A 163 -9.42 18.16 -12.33
C ARG A 163 -8.20 17.32 -12.69
N PHE A 164 -7.69 17.60 -13.87
CA PHE A 164 -6.35 17.19 -14.26
C PHE A 164 -5.33 17.85 -13.34
N THR A 165 -4.44 17.04 -12.77
CA THR A 165 -3.35 17.55 -11.95
C THR A 165 -2.08 16.72 -12.13
N ILE A 166 -0.94 17.32 -11.80
CA ILE A 166 0.31 16.60 -11.55
C ILE A 166 0.41 16.46 -10.04
N PHE A 167 0.21 15.24 -9.55
CA PHE A 167 0.23 14.91 -8.14
C PHE A 167 1.59 14.35 -7.72
N SER A 168 2.08 14.79 -6.56
CA SER A 168 3.26 14.26 -5.89
C SER A 168 3.01 14.33 -4.37
N LEU A 169 3.46 13.32 -3.62
CA LEU A 169 3.14 13.24 -2.19
C LEU A 169 3.86 14.31 -1.37
N ASP A 170 5.10 14.63 -1.75
CA ASP A 170 5.94 15.63 -1.09
C ASP A 170 5.36 17.06 -1.09
N GLN A 171 4.41 17.35 -1.99
CA GLN A 171 3.68 18.62 -2.02
C GLN A 171 2.74 18.79 -0.81
N PHE A 172 2.28 17.68 -0.22
CA PHE A 172 1.25 17.67 0.82
C PHE A 172 1.73 17.03 2.13
N PHE A 173 2.75 16.16 2.06
CA PHE A 173 3.17 15.34 3.19
C PHE A 173 4.69 15.28 3.33
N SER A 174 5.15 15.35 4.57
CA SER A 174 6.49 14.87 4.94
C SER A 174 6.46 13.34 5.05
N VAL A 175 6.30 12.64 3.91
CA VAL A 175 5.96 11.21 3.83
C VAL A 175 6.78 10.35 4.79
N ARG A 176 8.11 10.46 4.74
CA ARG A 176 9.00 9.65 5.57
C ARG A 176 8.80 9.88 7.07
N SER A 177 8.71 11.14 7.51
CA SER A 177 8.50 11.43 8.94
C SER A 177 7.12 11.00 9.39
N THR A 178 6.08 11.30 8.60
CA THR A 178 4.70 10.92 8.93
C THR A 178 4.55 9.41 9.00
N LEU A 179 5.10 8.66 8.04
CA LEU A 179 5.07 7.19 8.07
C LEU A 179 5.82 6.62 9.28
N ASN A 180 7.00 7.18 9.60
CA ASN A 180 7.75 6.76 10.78
C ASN A 180 6.97 7.00 12.09
N ASP A 181 6.27 8.13 12.19
CA ASP A 181 5.45 8.46 13.36
C ASP A 181 4.23 7.53 13.46
N ILE A 182 3.55 7.23 12.34
CA ILE A 182 2.46 6.23 12.27
C ILE A 182 2.93 4.86 12.80
N LEU A 183 4.07 4.37 12.33
CA LEU A 183 4.62 3.08 12.78
C LEU A 183 4.99 3.10 14.28
N LYS A 184 5.51 4.21 14.79
CA LYS A 184 5.76 4.40 16.23
C LYS A 184 4.47 4.44 17.04
N TYR A 185 3.44 5.14 16.58
CA TYR A 185 2.13 5.17 17.22
C TYR A 185 1.60 3.75 17.36
N ARG A 186 1.55 2.99 16.26
CA ARG A 186 1.11 1.59 16.27
C ARG A 186 1.92 0.73 17.23
N HIS A 187 3.24 0.84 17.22
CA HIS A 187 4.10 0.08 18.14
C HIS A 187 3.77 0.38 19.61
N ARG A 188 3.66 1.67 19.98
CA ARG A 188 3.34 2.06 21.36
C ARG A 188 1.93 1.67 21.77
N ILE A 189 0.93 1.85 20.90
CA ILE A 189 -0.47 1.46 21.16
C ILE A 189 -0.58 -0.03 21.52
N ILE A 190 0.19 -0.89 20.85
CA ILE A 190 0.10 -2.34 21.05
C ILE A 190 0.90 -2.80 22.27
N HIS A 191 2.05 -2.19 22.55
CA HIS A 191 2.98 -2.69 23.56
C HIS A 191 2.96 -1.92 24.89
N ASP A 192 2.40 -0.71 24.93
CA ASP A 192 2.34 0.13 26.12
C ASP A 192 0.88 0.47 26.45
N ALA A 193 0.29 -0.29 27.38
CA ALA A 193 -1.08 -0.08 27.82
C ALA A 193 -1.32 1.26 28.53
N ASN A 194 -0.25 1.94 28.97
CA ASN A 194 -0.33 3.28 29.56
C ASN A 194 -0.19 4.39 28.52
N TYR A 195 0.08 4.04 27.26
CA TYR A 195 0.25 5.02 26.21
C TYR A 195 -1.09 5.67 25.85
N ARG A 196 -1.14 7.00 25.89
CA ARG A 196 -2.29 7.81 25.48
C ARG A 196 -1.87 8.74 24.33
N PRO A 197 -2.27 8.47 23.08
CA PRO A 197 -1.84 9.25 21.92
C PRO A 197 -2.67 10.53 21.76
N THR A 198 -2.62 11.44 22.74
CA THR A 198 -3.45 12.66 22.71
C THR A 198 -3.09 13.61 21.56
N ASP A 199 -1.83 13.60 21.16
CA ASP A 199 -1.29 14.36 20.03
C ASP A 199 -1.78 13.85 18.67
N VAL A 200 -2.20 12.59 18.58
CA VAL A 200 -2.60 12.00 17.30
C VAL A 200 -3.95 12.52 16.81
N LEU A 201 -4.83 12.97 17.72
CA LEU A 201 -6.16 13.45 17.38
C LEU A 201 -6.16 14.60 16.36
N THR A 202 -5.12 15.43 16.36
CA THR A 202 -4.98 16.54 15.40
C THR A 202 -4.33 16.12 14.09
N THR A 203 -3.69 14.94 14.04
CA THR A 203 -2.95 14.45 12.87
C THR A 203 -3.65 13.32 12.13
N ILE A 204 -4.76 12.78 12.67
CA ILE A 204 -5.54 11.71 12.01
C ILE A 204 -5.91 12.01 10.56
N PRO A 205 -6.41 13.21 10.17
CA PRO A 205 -6.72 13.46 8.77
C PRO A 205 -5.50 13.35 7.84
N THR A 206 -4.33 13.80 8.31
CA THR A 206 -3.07 13.68 7.59
C THR A 206 -2.61 12.23 7.49
N ILE A 207 -2.72 11.48 8.58
CA ILE A 207 -2.39 10.05 8.62
C ILE A 207 -3.29 9.29 7.64
N GLU A 208 -4.61 9.46 7.74
CA GLU A 208 -5.58 8.80 6.87
C GLU A 208 -5.32 9.12 5.39
N SER A 209 -5.14 10.40 5.06
CA SER A 209 -4.86 10.82 3.68
C SER A 209 -3.58 10.20 3.13
N LEU A 210 -2.49 10.22 3.91
CA LEU A 210 -1.23 9.60 3.49
C LEU A 210 -1.40 8.09 3.31
N MET A 211 -2.10 7.42 4.24
CA MET A 211 -2.32 5.97 4.18
C MET A 211 -3.18 5.58 2.98
N VAL A 212 -4.06 6.45 2.49
CA VAL A 212 -4.82 6.23 1.25
C VAL A 212 -3.99 6.50 0.00
N PHE A 213 -3.25 7.62 -0.06
CA PHE A 213 -2.53 8.00 -1.28
C PHE A 213 -1.23 7.22 -1.51
N LEU A 214 -0.48 6.89 -0.44
CA LEU A 214 0.82 6.25 -0.57
C LEU A 214 0.75 4.90 -1.32
N PRO A 215 -0.16 3.96 -0.97
CA PRO A 215 -0.29 2.69 -1.69
C PRO A 215 -0.71 2.84 -3.16
N GLN A 216 -1.56 3.81 -3.46
CA GLN A 216 -1.93 4.12 -4.84
C GLN A 216 -0.73 4.63 -5.64
N MET A 217 0.06 5.55 -5.06
CA MET A 217 1.28 6.06 -5.68
C MET A 217 2.33 4.97 -5.91
N ILE A 218 2.50 4.05 -4.95
CA ILE A 218 3.36 2.87 -5.10
C ILE A 218 2.89 2.01 -6.27
N THR A 219 1.58 1.74 -6.34
CA THR A 219 0.97 0.95 -7.43
C THR A 219 1.27 1.59 -8.78
N PHE A 220 0.95 2.88 -8.97
CA PHE A 220 1.20 3.54 -10.25
C PHE A 220 2.69 3.62 -10.61
N TRP A 221 3.56 3.82 -9.62
CA TRP A 221 5.00 3.85 -9.85
C TRP A 221 5.52 2.48 -10.31
N ILE A 222 5.07 1.39 -9.70
CA ILE A 222 5.43 0.02 -10.10
C ILE A 222 4.91 -0.30 -11.49
N HIS A 223 3.62 -0.06 -11.75
CA HIS A 223 3.01 -0.41 -13.04
C HIS A 223 3.63 0.39 -14.19
N ARG A 224 3.95 1.66 -13.97
CA ARG A 224 4.64 2.50 -14.97
C ARG A 224 6.04 1.98 -15.31
N ARG A 225 6.76 1.40 -14.35
CA ARG A 225 8.10 0.80 -14.58
C ARG A 225 8.03 -0.61 -15.16
N SER A 226 6.90 -1.30 -14.99
CA SER A 226 6.71 -2.70 -15.41
C SER A 226 5.97 -2.84 -16.74
N GLU A 227 5.47 -1.74 -17.30
CA GLU A 227 4.57 -1.74 -18.47
C GLU A 227 3.29 -2.59 -18.27
N THR A 228 2.88 -2.81 -17.01
CA THR A 228 1.69 -3.60 -16.66
C THR A 228 0.43 -2.72 -16.59
N PRO A 229 -0.75 -3.21 -17.01
CA PRO A 229 -2.01 -2.47 -16.95
C PRO A 229 -2.31 -1.99 -15.52
N TYR A 230 -2.84 -0.79 -15.34
CA TYR A 230 -3.20 -0.21 -14.05
C TYR A 230 -4.63 0.32 -14.08
N MET A 231 -5.24 0.56 -12.91
CA MET A 231 -6.58 1.14 -12.83
C MET A 231 -6.63 2.53 -13.47
N SER A 232 -7.35 2.65 -14.57
CA SER A 232 -7.51 3.89 -15.32
C SER A 232 -8.99 4.20 -15.56
N ARG A 233 -9.31 5.48 -15.71
CA ARG A 233 -10.63 5.89 -16.18
C ARG A 233 -10.66 5.79 -17.70
N ASN A 234 -11.63 5.05 -18.25
CA ASN A 234 -11.98 5.14 -19.66
C ASN A 234 -12.78 6.43 -19.88
N ASP A 235 -12.16 7.45 -20.46
CA ASP A 235 -12.86 8.63 -20.92
C ASP A 235 -13.54 8.31 -22.26
N ASP A 236 -14.74 7.71 -22.22
CA ASP A 236 -15.60 7.53 -23.39
C ASP A 236 -16.64 8.66 -23.54
N GLU A 237 -16.53 9.76 -22.79
CA GLU A 237 -17.38 10.94 -22.97
C GLU A 237 -16.60 12.12 -23.56
N SER A 238 -16.63 12.17 -24.89
CA SER A 238 -16.65 13.36 -25.75
C SER A 238 -16.13 14.68 -25.17
N ASP A 239 -14.98 15.12 -25.67
CA ASP A 239 -14.81 16.53 -26.02
C ASP A 239 -14.59 16.64 -27.55
N LEU A 240 -15.62 17.22 -28.15
CA LEU A 240 -15.73 17.84 -29.46
C LEU A 240 -14.46 17.83 -30.33
N SER A 241 -14.58 17.13 -31.45
CA SER A 241 -13.81 17.33 -32.65
C SER A 241 -13.64 18.83 -32.99
N ALA A 242 -12.43 19.33 -32.82
CA ALA A 242 -11.84 20.26 -33.76
C ALA A 242 -10.49 19.66 -34.18
N GLU A 243 -10.43 19.28 -35.46
CA GLU A 243 -9.26 18.70 -36.13
C GLU A 243 -9.08 17.18 -35.92
N GLY A 244 -9.51 16.44 -36.95
CA GLY A 244 -9.49 14.98 -37.00
C GLY A 244 -8.09 14.40 -36.95
N GLN A 245 -7.66 14.08 -35.74
CA GLN A 245 -6.70 13.01 -35.48
C GLN A 245 -7.33 12.08 -34.45
N SER A 246 -7.43 10.80 -34.79
CA SER A 246 -7.79 9.74 -33.85
C SER A 246 -6.73 9.67 -32.75
N THR A 247 -6.95 10.36 -31.64
CA THR A 247 -6.15 10.21 -30.44
C THR A 247 -6.51 8.88 -29.80
N GLN A 248 -5.55 7.95 -29.75
CA GLN A 248 -5.62 6.80 -28.87
C GLN A 248 -6.09 7.27 -27.48
N SER A 249 -7.12 6.64 -26.93
CA SER A 249 -7.62 6.92 -25.59
C SER A 249 -6.50 6.72 -24.59
N THR A 250 -5.82 7.79 -24.20
CA THR A 250 -4.88 7.76 -23.07
C THR A 250 -5.70 7.68 -21.80
N SER A 251 -5.99 6.47 -21.34
CA SER A 251 -6.64 6.23 -20.06
C SER A 251 -5.73 6.77 -18.96
N LEU A 252 -6.16 7.79 -18.22
CA LEU A 252 -5.36 8.38 -17.16
C LEU A 252 -5.55 7.63 -15.83
N PRO A 253 -4.49 7.53 -15.01
CA PRO A 253 -4.59 7.06 -13.62
C PRO A 253 -5.66 7.83 -12.84
N TYR A 254 -6.43 7.10 -12.05
CA TYR A 254 -7.43 7.67 -11.13
C TYR A 254 -6.96 7.52 -9.68
N LEU A 255 -6.94 8.63 -8.92
CA LEU A 255 -6.61 8.62 -7.49
C LEU A 255 -7.88 8.74 -6.64
N PHE A 256 -8.13 7.72 -5.83
CA PHE A 256 -9.18 7.72 -4.81
C PHE A 256 -8.76 8.57 -3.62
N THR A 257 -9.69 9.42 -3.17
CA THR A 257 -9.58 10.15 -1.91
C THR A 257 -10.32 9.41 -0.80
N VAL A 258 -10.10 9.83 0.45
CA VAL A 258 -10.88 9.35 1.61
C VAL A 258 -12.39 9.49 1.39
N SER A 259 -12.82 10.61 0.79
CA SER A 259 -14.24 10.87 0.52
C SER A 259 -14.84 9.86 -0.44
N ASP A 260 -14.06 9.36 -1.41
CA ASP A 260 -14.51 8.34 -2.35
C ASP A 260 -14.63 6.98 -1.67
N LEU A 261 -13.67 6.66 -0.80
CA LEU A 261 -13.73 5.43 -0.01
C LEU A 261 -14.96 5.39 0.90
N ILE A 262 -15.37 6.53 1.46
CA ILE A 262 -16.53 6.63 2.37
C ILE A 262 -17.85 6.57 1.63
N ALA A 263 -17.91 7.10 0.40
CA ALA A 263 -19.16 7.16 -0.35
C ALA A 263 -19.68 5.79 -0.81
N ASP A 264 -18.80 4.78 -0.88
CA ASP A 264 -19.12 3.38 -1.19
C ASP A 264 -19.94 3.19 -2.48
N ASP A 265 -19.76 4.10 -3.45
CA ASP A 265 -20.47 4.15 -4.73
C ASP A 265 -19.59 3.80 -5.94
N TRP A 266 -18.38 3.28 -5.68
CA TRP A 266 -17.41 2.91 -6.70
C TRP A 266 -17.40 1.41 -6.95
N ILE A 267 -17.40 1.03 -8.23
CA ILE A 267 -17.20 -0.35 -8.67
C ILE A 267 -15.85 -0.37 -9.41
N PRO A 268 -14.86 -1.16 -8.97
CA PRO A 268 -13.65 -1.34 -9.76
C PRO A 268 -14.03 -1.98 -11.09
N VAL A 269 -13.75 -1.27 -12.20
CA VAL A 269 -13.99 -1.78 -13.56
C VAL A 269 -12.86 -2.75 -13.90
N GLU A 270 -13.24 -3.98 -14.27
CA GLU A 270 -12.34 -5.05 -14.73
C GLU A 270 -11.95 -4.88 -16.21
#